data_AF-A0A925M2B5-F1
#
_entry.id   AF-A0A925M2B5-F1
#
_cell.length_a   1.000
_cell.length_b   1.000
_cell.length_c   1.000
_cell.angle_alpha   90.00
_cell.angle_beta   90.00
_cell.angle_gamma   90.00
#
_symmetry.space_group_name_H-M   'P 1'
#
loop_
_entity.id
_entity.type
_entity.pdbx_description
1 polymer ?
#
loop_
_entity_poly.entity_id
_entity_poly.type
_entity_poly.pdbx_seq_one_letter_code
_entity_poly.pdbx_strand_id
1 'polypeptide(L)'
;MAAIDDLTWDQLNIALGGSGKIAVVAGEVVIKPGVINADTLDAITDPGVVEFCSKLLEAAVRAQATVNQAQATGERLSAFATPVYGGVSNGYVSVTQSMGVRVSVNPATQSVILGTNS
;
A
#
# COMPACT_ATOMS: atom_id res chain seq x y z
N MET A 1 -23.08 7.63 8.09
CA MET A 1 -22.29 7.17 6.93
C MET A 1 -21.80 5.78 7.27
N ALA A 2 -21.67 4.86 6.32
CA ALA A 2 -21.12 3.54 6.61
C ALA A 2 -19.62 3.68 6.93
N ALA A 3 -19.13 2.95 7.92
CA ALA A 3 -17.70 2.82 8.17
C ALA A 3 -17.02 2.30 6.90
N ILE A 4 -15.86 2.86 6.57
CA ILE A 4 -15.04 2.38 5.46
C ILE A 4 -14.09 1.33 6.02
N ASP A 5 -14.21 0.11 5.50
CA ASP A 5 -13.39 -1.02 5.96
C ASP A 5 -12.09 -1.16 5.15
N ASP A 6 -12.07 -0.69 3.89
CA ASP A 6 -10.93 -0.84 2.98
C ASP A 6 -10.78 0.34 2.01
N LEU A 7 -9.55 0.52 1.49
CA LEU A 7 -9.27 1.43 0.39
C LEU A 7 -9.72 0.84 -0.95
N THR A 8 -10.30 1.68 -1.79
CA THR A 8 -10.62 1.34 -3.17
C THR A 8 -9.43 1.59 -4.10
N TRP A 9 -9.36 0.84 -5.21
CA TRP A 9 -8.34 1.05 -6.25
C TRP A 9 -8.38 2.46 -6.87
N ASP A 10 -9.57 3.08 -6.89
CA ASP A 10 -9.73 4.45 -7.40
C ASP A 10 -9.12 5.48 -6.44
N GLN A 11 -9.35 5.34 -5.13
CA GLN A 11 -8.68 6.16 -4.12
C GLN A 11 -7.15 6.05 -4.19
N LEU A 12 -6.64 4.85 -4.50
CA LEU A 12 -5.21 4.64 -4.69
C LEU A 12 -4.69 5.29 -5.98
N ASN A 13 -5.43 5.20 -7.09
CA ASN A 13 -5.13 5.93 -8.33
C ASN A 13 -5.04 7.45 -8.09
N ILE A 14 -6.01 8.01 -7.39
CA ILE A 14 -6.05 9.44 -7.06
C ILE A 14 -4.80 9.81 -6.26
N ALA A 15 -4.44 9.02 -5.24
CA ALA A 15 -3.24 9.26 -4.43
C ALA A 15 -1.92 9.12 -5.22
N LEU A 16 -1.89 8.30 -6.27
CA LEU A 16 -0.80 8.20 -7.23
C LEU A 16 -0.77 9.35 -8.26
N GLY A 17 -1.59 10.38 -8.09
CA GLY A 17 -1.64 11.55 -8.98
C GLY A 17 -2.51 11.36 -10.21
N GLY A 18 -3.61 10.61 -10.10
CA GLY A 18 -4.67 10.55 -11.11
C GLY A 18 -4.89 9.18 -11.75
N SER A 19 -5.90 9.09 -12.61
CA SER A 19 -6.35 7.85 -13.24
C SER A 19 -5.31 7.22 -14.18
N GLY A 20 -5.44 5.90 -14.38
CA GLY A 20 -4.73 5.17 -15.45
C GLY A 20 -3.43 4.47 -15.03
N LYS A 21 -3.03 4.60 -13.75
CA LYS A 21 -1.89 3.89 -13.14
C LYS A 21 -2.27 2.49 -12.65
N ILE A 22 -3.50 2.35 -12.17
CA ILE A 22 -4.16 1.11 -11.79
C ILE A 22 -5.46 1.00 -12.58
N ALA A 23 -5.75 -0.17 -13.13
CA ALA A 23 -7.03 -0.45 -13.79
C ALA A 23 -7.60 -1.77 -13.27
N VAL A 24 -8.89 -1.80 -12.99
CA VAL A 24 -9.62 -3.03 -12.70
C VAL A 24 -10.29 -3.47 -13.98
N VAL A 25 -9.84 -4.58 -14.57
CA VAL A 25 -10.32 -5.06 -15.87
C VAL A 25 -10.60 -6.55 -15.77
N ALA A 26 -11.82 -6.97 -16.08
CA ALA A 26 -12.22 -8.39 -16.11
C ALA A 26 -11.93 -9.18 -14.81
N GLY A 27 -12.00 -8.53 -13.64
CA GLY A 27 -11.69 -9.17 -12.35
C GLY A 27 -10.20 -9.18 -12.00
N GLU A 28 -9.35 -8.62 -12.86
CA GLU A 28 -7.92 -8.45 -12.63
C GLU A 28 -7.60 -7.01 -12.25
N VAL A 29 -6.49 -6.84 -11.52
CA VAL A 29 -5.91 -5.53 -11.22
C VAL A 29 -4.63 -5.40 -12.04
N VAL A 30 -4.66 -4.48 -12.99
CA VAL A 30 -3.52 -4.14 -13.84
C VAL A 30 -2.86 -2.89 -13.28
N ILE A 31 -1.63 -3.05 -12.76
CA ILE A 31 -0.79 -1.95 -12.27
C ILE A 31 0.26 -1.64 -13.33
N LYS A 32 0.56 -0.35 -13.55
CA LYS A 32 1.53 0.10 -14.54
C LYS A 32 2.77 0.72 -13.87
N PRO A 33 3.78 -0.07 -13.48
CA PRO A 33 4.97 0.41 -12.78
C PRO A 33 5.72 1.52 -13.53
N GLY A 34 5.85 1.45 -14.86
CA GLY A 34 6.51 2.50 -15.64
C GLY A 34 5.81 3.86 -15.52
N VAL A 35 4.47 3.86 -15.48
CA VAL A 35 3.70 5.11 -15.30
C VAL A 35 3.82 5.64 -13.86
N ILE A 36 3.95 4.76 -12.87
CA ILE A 36 4.12 5.13 -11.46
C ILE A 36 5.52 5.66 -11.19
N ASN A 37 6.54 5.03 -11.79
CA ASN A 37 7.93 5.44 -11.64
C ASN A 37 8.30 6.62 -12.54
N ALA A 38 7.46 6.95 -13.52
CA ALA A 38 7.77 7.89 -14.61
C ALA A 38 9.00 7.43 -15.42
N ASP A 39 9.10 6.13 -15.65
CA ASP A 39 10.19 5.49 -16.39
C ASP A 39 9.64 4.46 -17.39
N THR A 40 10.48 4.05 -18.34
CA THR A 40 10.17 2.97 -19.27
C THR A 40 10.25 1.62 -18.56
N LEU A 41 9.36 0.68 -18.91
CA LEU A 41 9.29 -0.61 -18.20
C LEU A 41 10.61 -1.39 -18.28
N ASP A 42 11.30 -1.31 -19.42
CA ASP A 42 12.57 -1.99 -19.66
C ASP A 42 13.75 -1.36 -18.88
N ALA A 43 13.58 -0.14 -18.37
CA ALA A 43 14.55 0.54 -17.50
C ALA A 43 14.32 0.24 -16.01
N ILE A 44 13.21 -0.40 -15.63
CA ILE A 44 12.93 -0.79 -14.24
C ILE A 44 13.82 -1.98 -13.88
N THR A 45 14.98 -1.66 -13.32
CA THR A 45 15.89 -2.60 -12.67
C THR A 45 15.53 -2.78 -11.19
N ASP A 46 16.27 -3.59 -10.43
CA ASP A 46 15.98 -3.85 -9.00
C ASP A 46 15.71 -2.58 -8.18
N PRO A 47 16.49 -1.48 -8.31
CA PRO A 47 16.18 -0.21 -7.63
C PRO A 47 14.83 0.38 -8.03
N GLY A 48 14.45 0.27 -9.30
CA GLY A 48 13.15 0.72 -9.80
C GLY A 48 11.99 -0.11 -9.24
N VAL A 49 12.18 -1.41 -9.02
CA VAL A 49 11.15 -2.25 -8.36
C VAL A 49 10.94 -1.81 -6.91
N VAL A 50 12.04 -1.53 -6.18
CA VAL A 50 11.97 -1.01 -4.80
C VAL A 50 11.28 0.35 -4.76
N GLU A 51 11.63 1.24 -5.68
CA GLU A 51 10.99 2.55 -5.81
C GLU A 51 9.48 2.43 -6.10
N PHE A 52 9.10 1.52 -7.00
CA PHE A 52 7.69 1.25 -7.31
C PHE A 52 6.91 0.83 -6.06
N CYS A 53 7.45 -0.14 -5.31
CA CYS A 53 6.84 -0.60 -4.06
C CYS A 53 6.72 0.54 -3.02
N SER A 54 7.75 1.38 -2.91
CA SER A 54 7.75 2.53 -2.00
C SER A 54 6.67 3.55 -2.39
N LYS A 55 6.57 3.91 -3.67
CA LYS A 55 5.54 4.83 -4.19
C LYS A 55 4.13 4.31 -4.00
N LEU A 56 3.91 3.00 -4.20
CA LEU A 56 2.61 2.38 -3.99
C LEU A 56 2.19 2.46 -2.51
N LEU A 57 3.12 2.20 -1.61
CA LEU A 57 2.88 2.24 -0.18
C LEU A 57 2.66 3.67 0.33
N GLU A 58 3.41 4.64 -0.18
CA GLU A 58 3.19 6.06 0.11
C GLU A 58 1.80 6.52 -0.38
N ALA A 59 1.40 6.09 -1.57
CA ALA A 59 0.07 6.39 -2.09
C ALA A 59 -1.04 5.79 -1.23
N ALA A 60 -0.86 4.58 -0.71
CA ALA A 60 -1.83 3.95 0.19
C ALA A 60 -1.98 4.75 1.51
N VAL A 61 -0.87 5.24 2.08
CA VAL A 61 -0.89 6.12 3.27
C VAL A 61 -1.65 7.43 2.98
N ARG A 62 -1.37 8.06 1.84
CA ARG A 62 -2.06 9.31 1.44
C ARG A 62 -3.54 9.08 1.17
N ALA A 63 -3.90 7.99 0.51
CA ALA A 63 -5.29 7.61 0.27
C ALA A 63 -6.03 7.40 1.59
N GLN A 64 -5.44 6.66 2.54
CA GLN A 64 -5.98 6.47 3.88
C GLN A 64 -6.19 7.80 4.61
N ALA A 65 -5.18 8.67 4.63
CA ALA A 65 -5.27 9.97 5.27
C ALA A 65 -6.39 10.84 4.66
N THR A 66 -6.59 10.75 3.34
CA THR A 66 -7.65 11.48 2.63
C THR A 66 -9.03 10.93 2.99
N VAL A 67 -9.20 9.61 2.96
CA VAL A 67 -10.46 8.95 3.33
C VAL A 67 -10.85 9.25 4.77
N ASN A 68 -9.88 9.19 5.69
CA ASN A 68 -10.08 9.43 7.12
C ASN A 68 -10.53 10.84 7.47
N GLN A 69 -10.27 11.84 6.61
CA GLN A 69 -10.74 13.21 6.83
C GLN A 69 -12.27 13.30 6.81
N ALA A 70 -12.93 12.45 6.04
CA ALA A 70 -14.38 12.40 5.93
C ALA A 70 -15.04 11.46 6.97
N GLN A 71 -14.26 10.74 7.78
CA GLN A 71 -14.75 9.76 8.75
C GLN A 71 -14.69 10.27 10.19
N ALA A 72 -15.64 9.83 11.02
CA ALA A 72 -15.63 10.08 12.45
C ALA A 72 -14.41 9.42 13.13
N THR A 73 -13.95 9.92 14.27
CA THR A 73 -12.72 9.45 14.94
C THR A 73 -12.68 7.95 15.25
N GLY A 74 -13.84 7.28 15.39
CA GLY A 74 -13.94 5.83 15.61
C GLY A 74 -14.10 4.99 14.33
N GLU A 75 -14.25 5.62 13.16
CA GLU A 75 -14.50 4.99 11.86
C GLU A 75 -13.31 5.16 10.89
N ARG A 76 -12.19 5.68 11.39
CA ARG A 76 -10.98 5.91 10.62
C ARG A 76 -10.20 4.61 10.41
N LEU A 77 -9.74 4.41 9.19
CA LEU A 77 -8.80 3.37 8.81
C LEU A 77 -7.45 3.56 9.52
N SER A 78 -6.81 2.45 9.89
CA SER A 78 -5.47 2.41 10.51
C SER A 78 -4.55 1.36 9.86
N ALA A 79 -4.89 0.91 8.66
CA ALA A 79 -4.20 -0.17 7.95
C ALA A 79 -2.76 0.19 7.51
N PHE A 80 -2.53 1.44 7.13
CA PHE A 80 -1.22 1.92 6.67
C PHE A 80 -0.62 2.90 7.69
N ALA A 81 0.47 2.49 8.35
CA ALA A 81 1.22 3.37 9.24
C ALA A 81 1.99 4.41 8.45
N THR A 82 2.18 5.61 9.02
CA THR A 82 2.98 6.66 8.39
C THR A 82 4.45 6.21 8.28
N PRO A 83 5.09 6.34 7.11
CA PRO A 83 6.51 6.04 6.95
C PRO A 83 7.39 6.97 7.81
N VAL A 84 8.52 6.44 8.26
CA VAL A 84 9.55 7.19 8.98
C VAL A 84 10.69 7.47 8.00
N TYR A 85 11.02 8.75 7.82
CA TYR A 85 12.08 9.20 6.93
C TYR A 85 13.37 9.43 7.73
N GLY A 86 14.46 8.80 7.30
CA GLY A 86 15.80 9.01 7.82
C GLY A 86 16.52 10.19 7.17
N GLY A 87 17.80 10.35 7.49
CA GLY A 87 18.66 11.36 6.86
C GLY A 87 18.92 11.09 5.37
N VAL A 88 19.26 12.14 4.64
CA VAL A 88 19.73 12.05 3.25
C VAL A 88 21.15 11.49 3.23
N SER A 89 21.40 10.47 2.41
CA SER A 89 22.74 9.91 2.18
C SER A 89 22.88 9.52 0.71
N ASN A 90 23.97 9.93 0.06
CA ASN A 90 24.26 9.67 -1.35
C ASN A 90 23.14 10.05 -2.34
N GLY A 91 22.37 11.11 -2.04
CA GLY A 91 21.24 11.54 -2.87
C GLY A 91 19.94 10.75 -2.66
N TYR A 92 19.92 9.80 -1.71
CA TYR A 92 18.76 9.02 -1.34
C TYR A 92 18.30 9.32 0.09
N VAL A 93 17.02 9.09 0.38
CA VAL A 93 16.47 9.14 1.74
C VAL A 93 16.11 7.72 2.16
N SER A 94 16.55 7.31 3.34
CA SER A 94 16.10 6.04 3.91
C SER A 94 14.66 6.16 4.39
N VAL A 95 13.80 5.22 3.99
CA VAL A 95 12.39 5.19 4.41
C VAL A 95 12.09 3.85 5.06
N THR A 96 11.62 3.88 6.30
CA THR A 96 11.20 2.69 7.04
C THR A 96 9.70 2.74 7.27
N GLN A 97 9.01 1.66 6.95
CA GLN A 97 7.58 1.54 7.20
C GLN A 97 7.25 0.13 7.72
N SER A 98 6.47 0.08 8.80
CA SER A 98 5.94 -1.16 9.35
C SER A 98 4.47 -1.26 8.99
N MET A 99 4.04 -2.44 8.52
CA MET A 99 2.65 -2.71 8.19
C MET A 99 2.24 -4.02 8.83
N GLY A 100 1.14 -3.98 9.61
CA GLY A 100 0.49 -5.18 10.09
C GLY A 100 -0.38 -5.77 8.99
N VAL A 101 0.02 -6.91 8.42
CA VAL A 101 -0.79 -7.63 7.43
C VAL A 101 -1.44 -8.86 8.08
N ARG A 102 -2.68 -9.16 7.67
CA ARG A 102 -3.32 -10.44 7.97
C ARG A 102 -3.19 -11.32 6.73
N VAL A 103 -2.47 -12.42 6.87
CA VAL A 103 -2.33 -13.41 5.79
C VAL A 103 -3.20 -14.60 6.16
N SER A 104 -3.99 -15.10 5.20
CA SER A 104 -4.76 -16.33 5.41
C SER A 104 -3.78 -17.48 5.63
N VAL A 105 -3.96 -18.22 6.72
CA VAL A 105 -3.17 -19.42 6.99
C VAL A 105 -3.44 -20.42 5.87
N ASN A 106 -2.39 -20.98 5.27
CA ASN A 106 -2.56 -22.06 4.31
C ASN A 106 -3.40 -23.17 4.99
N PRO A 107 -4.54 -23.59 4.42
CA PRO A 107 -5.36 -24.66 4.99
C PRO A 107 -4.57 -25.96 5.23
N ALA A 108 -3.52 -26.21 4.44
CA ALA A 108 -2.64 -27.38 4.57
C ALA A 108 -1.68 -27.31 5.77
N THR A 109 -1.46 -26.13 6.36
CA THR A 109 -0.64 -25.95 7.58
C THR A 109 -1.50 -25.56 8.78
N GLN A 110 -2.82 -25.76 8.70
CA GLN A 110 -3.78 -25.45 9.75
C GLN A 110 -3.74 -26.51 10.87
N SER A 111 -2.54 -26.86 11.32
CA SER A 111 -2.31 -27.56 12.58
C SER A 111 -2.46 -26.53 13.69
N VAL A 112 -3.70 -26.31 14.13
CA VAL A 112 -4.07 -26.00 15.51
C VAL A 112 -2.97 -25.28 16.32
N ILE A 113 -2.84 -23.96 16.18
CA ILE A 113 -2.26 -23.15 17.26
C ILE A 113 -3.38 -22.95 18.28
N LEU A 114 -3.71 -24.02 19.01
CA LEU A 114 -4.32 -23.87 20.34
C LEU A 114 -3.16 -23.56 21.26
N GLY A 115 -2.99 -22.28 21.59
CA GLY A 115 -2.17 -21.90 22.73
C GLY A 115 -2.77 -22.54 23.97
N THR A 116 -2.18 -23.63 24.44
CA THR A 116 -2.31 -24.01 25.85
C THR A 116 -1.56 -22.95 26.65
N ASN A 117 -2.31 -22.12 27.38
CA ASN A 117 -1.76 -21.39 28.51
C ASN A 117 -1.14 -22.42 29.46
N SER A 118 0.16 -22.29 29.72
CA SER A 118 0.88 -22.92 30.82
C SER A 118 1.62 -21.84 31.59
#